data_AF-A0A9Y4JQE7-F1
#
_entry.id   AF-A0A9Y4JQE7-F1
#
_cell.length_a   1.000
_cell.length_b   1.000
_cell.length_c   1.000
_cell.angle_alpha   90.00
_cell.angle_beta   90.00
_cell.angle_gamma   90.00
#
_symmetry.space_group_name_H-M   'P 1'
#
loop_
_entity.id
_entity.type
_entity.pdbx_description
1 polymer ?
#
loop_
_entity_poly.entity_id
_entity_poly.type
_entity_poly.pdbx_seq_one_letter_code
_entity_poly.pdbx_strand_id
1 'polypeptide(L)'
;MDPTKQASLWSVEEVLEWAQEQYPSYMNMLHKAIIKHAISGRALLRLKEHHLELLGVEDKEQQQEILQDLLLLRVQEEINELCDICSECFSS
;
A
#
# COMPACT_ATOMS: atom_id res chain seq x y z
N MET A 1 -4.63 -4.40 -11.77
CA MET A 1 -3.61 -3.45 -11.30
C MET A 1 -2.56 -3.21 -12.39
N ASP A 2 -2.26 -1.96 -12.76
CA ASP A 2 -1.15 -1.65 -13.68
C ASP A 2 0.17 -1.71 -12.88
N PRO A 3 1.08 -2.65 -13.17
CA PRO A 3 2.29 -2.86 -12.37
C PRO A 3 3.29 -1.70 -12.48
N THR A 4 3.11 -0.80 -13.44
CA THR A 4 3.97 0.38 -13.63
C THR A 4 3.43 1.62 -12.92
N LYS A 5 2.18 1.57 -12.44
CA LYS A 5 1.53 2.70 -11.77
C LYS A 5 2.04 2.81 -10.34
N GLN A 6 2.59 3.97 -10.00
CA GLN A 6 3.05 4.32 -8.65
C GLN A 6 1.96 4.15 -7.59
N ALA A 7 2.36 3.68 -6.41
CA ALA A 7 1.45 3.36 -5.32
C ALA A 7 0.70 4.60 -4.84
N SER A 8 1.31 5.79 -4.86
CA SER A 8 0.64 7.05 -4.50
C SER A 8 -0.54 7.41 -5.40
N LEU A 9 -0.64 6.83 -6.60
CA LEU A 9 -1.71 7.08 -7.56
C LEU A 9 -2.84 6.05 -7.51
N TRP A 10 -2.73 5.04 -6.63
CA TRP A 10 -3.73 3.98 -6.55
C TRP A 10 -5.06 4.49 -5.98
N SER A 11 -6.15 4.13 -6.66
CA SER A 11 -7.51 4.27 -6.14
C SER A 11 -7.78 3.29 -5.00
N VAL A 12 -8.95 3.39 -4.37
CA VAL A 12 -9.36 2.43 -3.33
C VAL A 12 -9.53 1.04 -3.95
N GLU A 13 -10.04 0.95 -5.17
CA GLU A 13 -10.21 -0.31 -5.90
C GLU A 13 -8.87 -0.96 -6.24
N GLU A 14 -7.88 -0.18 -6.67
CA GLU A 14 -6.54 -0.70 -6.94
C GLU A 14 -5.83 -1.18 -5.65
N VAL A 15 -6.06 -0.51 -4.52
CA VAL A 15 -5.59 -0.98 -3.20
C VAL A 15 -6.28 -2.29 -2.80
N LEU A 16 -7.58 -2.45 -3.12
CA LEU A 16 -8.30 -3.70 -2.88
C LEU A 16 -7.74 -4.85 -3.72
N GLU A 17 -7.49 -4.62 -5.02
CA GLU A 17 -6.87 -5.59 -5.91
C GLU A 17 -5.50 -6.02 -5.38
N TRP A 18 -4.64 -5.06 -5.05
CA TRP A 18 -3.32 -5.33 -4.48
C TRP A 18 -3.42 -6.16 -3.20
N ALA A 19 -4.28 -5.74 -2.27
CA ALA A 19 -4.43 -6.45 -1.02
C ALA A 19 -4.94 -7.89 -1.27
N GLN A 20 -5.85 -8.09 -2.24
CA GLN A 20 -6.43 -9.40 -2.56
C GLN A 20 -5.40 -10.40 -3.04
N GLU A 21 -4.41 -9.92 -3.79
CA GLU A 21 -3.29 -10.72 -4.25
C GLU A 21 -2.32 -11.07 -3.10
N GLN A 22 -2.02 -10.12 -2.21
CA GLN A 22 -1.07 -10.33 -1.11
C GLN A 22 -1.66 -11.14 0.06
N TYR A 23 -2.92 -10.88 0.43
CA TYR A 23 -3.52 -11.36 1.69
C TYR A 23 -4.86 -12.09 1.49
N PRO A 24 -4.94 -13.12 0.65
CA PRO A 24 -6.22 -13.80 0.35
C PRO A 24 -6.91 -14.35 1.61
N SER A 25 -6.14 -14.76 2.63
CA SER A 25 -6.64 -15.28 3.90
C SER A 25 -7.34 -14.23 4.78
N TYR A 26 -6.97 -12.96 4.65
CA TYR A 26 -7.46 -11.85 5.50
C TYR A 26 -8.36 -10.88 4.73
N MET A 27 -8.65 -11.19 3.47
CA MET A 27 -9.37 -10.36 2.54
C MET A 27 -10.72 -9.85 3.03
N ASN A 28 -11.52 -10.71 3.65
CA ASN A 28 -12.84 -10.31 4.13
C ASN A 28 -12.80 -9.18 5.18
N MET A 29 -11.75 -9.15 6.01
CA MET A 29 -11.53 -8.10 6.99
C MET A 29 -10.97 -6.84 6.31
N LEU A 30 -9.86 -6.99 5.58
CA LEU A 30 -9.17 -5.88 4.92
C LEU A 30 -10.09 -5.17 3.93
N HIS A 31 -10.88 -5.90 3.13
CA HIS A 31 -11.84 -5.32 2.19
C HIS A 31 -12.83 -4.38 2.89
N LYS A 32 -13.42 -4.82 4.01
CA LYS A 32 -14.35 -3.97 4.79
C LYS A 32 -13.65 -2.74 5.32
N ALA A 33 -12.45 -2.89 5.83
CA ALA A 33 -11.68 -1.79 6.41
C ALA A 33 -11.26 -0.77 5.34
N ILE A 34 -10.74 -1.25 4.20
CA ILE A 34 -10.31 -0.44 3.05
C ILE A 34 -11.49 0.36 2.48
N ILE A 35 -12.64 -0.28 2.23
CA ILE A 35 -13.84 0.42 1.76
C ILE A 35 -14.34 1.44 2.79
N LYS A 36 -14.47 1.02 4.06
CA LYS A 36 -15.00 1.88 5.13
C LYS A 36 -14.17 3.15 5.33
N HIS A 37 -12.85 3.04 5.24
CA HIS A 37 -11.92 4.14 5.47
C HIS A 37 -11.43 4.79 4.17
N ALA A 38 -11.94 4.36 3.01
CA ALA A 38 -11.53 4.82 1.68
C ALA A 38 -10.00 4.86 1.55
N ILE A 39 -9.33 3.74 1.90
CA ILE A 39 -7.87 3.65 1.89
C ILE A 39 -7.38 3.68 0.45
N SER A 40 -6.98 4.87 -0.01
CA SER A 40 -6.26 5.08 -1.28
C SER A 40 -4.78 4.75 -1.12
N GLY A 41 -4.04 4.69 -2.23
CA GLY A 41 -2.61 4.39 -2.21
C GLY A 41 -1.77 5.32 -1.32
N ARG A 42 -2.07 6.63 -1.32
CA ARG A 42 -1.44 7.58 -0.37
C ARG A 42 -1.72 7.25 1.10
N ALA A 43 -2.93 6.78 1.41
CA ALA A 43 -3.28 6.37 2.77
C ALA A 43 -2.57 5.07 3.14
N LEU A 44 -2.53 4.10 2.22
CA LEU A 44 -1.82 2.82 2.35
C LEU A 44 -0.34 3.04 2.71
N LEU A 45 0.35 3.89 1.96
CA LEU A 45 1.75 4.25 2.20
C LEU A 45 1.99 4.92 3.57
N ARG A 46 0.96 5.42 4.24
CA ARG A 46 1.07 6.08 5.56
C ARG A 46 0.62 5.20 6.73
N LEU A 47 0.11 4.00 6.47
CA LEU A 47 -0.33 3.08 7.51
C LEU A 47 0.82 2.71 8.46
N LYS A 48 0.47 2.52 9.72
CA LYS A 48 1.39 2.15 10.80
C LYS A 48 0.69 1.08 11.62
N GLU A 49 1.41 0.43 12.52
CA GLU A 49 0.89 -0.62 13.41
C GLU A 49 -0.46 -0.25 14.03
N HIS A 50 -0.56 0.90 14.71
CA HIS A 50 -1.82 1.36 15.32
C HIS A 50 -2.96 1.58 14.32
N HIS A 51 -2.69 1.86 13.04
CA HIS A 51 -3.73 1.94 12.03
C HIS A 51 -4.24 0.54 11.67
N LEU A 52 -3.37 -0.47 11.62
CA LEU A 52 -3.77 -1.85 11.34
C LEU A 52 -4.66 -2.42 12.45
N GLU A 53 -4.34 -2.10 13.71
CA GLU A 53 -5.22 -2.41 14.86
C GLU A 53 -6.62 -1.80 14.68
N LEU A 54 -6.71 -0.53 14.28
CA LEU A 54 -7.98 0.14 14.02
C LEU A 54 -8.74 -0.43 12.81
N LEU A 55 -8.02 -1.03 11.86
CA LEU A 55 -8.59 -1.74 10.71
C LEU A 55 -9.01 -3.19 11.07
N GLY A 56 -8.75 -3.63 12.30
CA GLY A 56 -9.15 -4.94 12.83
C GLY A 56 -8.09 -6.04 12.71
N VAL A 57 -6.87 -5.70 12.27
CA VAL A 57 -5.75 -6.64 12.23
C VAL A 57 -5.14 -6.70 13.63
N GLU A 58 -5.55 -7.67 14.44
CA GLU A 58 -5.12 -7.79 15.85
C GLU A 58 -3.92 -8.74 16.04
N ASP A 59 -3.73 -9.68 15.11
CA ASP A 59 -2.64 -10.65 15.20
C ASP A 59 -1.29 -9.98 14.86
N LYS A 60 -0.31 -10.15 15.76
CA LYS A 60 0.99 -9.46 15.63
C LYS A 60 1.85 -9.97 14.49
N GLU A 61 1.77 -11.26 14.17
CA GLU A 61 2.53 -11.82 13.05
C GLU A 61 1.97 -11.26 11.73
N GLN A 62 0.64 -11.20 11.60
CA GLN A 62 -0.04 -10.59 10.45
C GLN A 62 0.25 -9.09 10.33
N GLN A 63 0.21 -8.35 11.45
CA GLN A 63 0.59 -6.93 11.44
C GLN A 63 2.02 -6.76 10.93
N GLN A 64 2.95 -7.58 11.41
CA GLN A 64 4.35 -7.50 11.02
C GLN A 64 4.57 -7.87 9.54
N GLU A 65 3.84 -8.85 9.02
CA GLU A 65 3.82 -9.21 7.59
C GLU A 65 3.37 -8.02 6.74
N ILE A 66 2.20 -7.45 7.03
CA ILE A 66 1.65 -6.30 6.31
C ILE A 66 2.59 -5.09 6.39
N LEU A 67 3.17 -4.80 7.56
CA LEU A 67 4.08 -3.67 7.72
C LEU A 67 5.38 -3.82 6.92
N GLN A 68 5.87 -5.05 6.73
CA GLN A 68 7.04 -5.32 5.89
C GLN A 68 6.73 -5.07 4.42
N ASP A 69 5.59 -5.53 3.92
CA ASP A 69 5.19 -5.29 2.52
C ASP A 69 4.93 -3.80 2.26
N LEU A 70 4.32 -3.10 3.22
CA LEU A 70 4.16 -1.65 3.15
C LEU A 70 5.51 -0.92 3.14
N LEU A 71 6.52 -1.43 3.85
CA LEU A 71 7.88 -0.88 3.81
C LEU A 71 8.50 -1.07 2.42
N LEU A 72 8.35 -2.25 1.82
CA LEU A 72 8.83 -2.51 0.46
C LEU A 72 8.14 -1.59 -0.55
N LEU A 73 6.83 -1.41 -0.44
CA LEU A 73 6.07 -0.52 -1.32
C LEU A 73 6.54 0.94 -1.21
N ARG A 74 6.84 1.42 0.00
CA ARG A 74 7.43 2.75 0.21
C ARG A 74 8.80 2.89 -0.43
N VAL A 75 9.68 1.92 -0.22
CA VAL A 75 11.02 1.96 -0.83
C VAL A 75 10.92 2.00 -2.35
N GLN A 76 10.01 1.22 -2.94
CA GLN A 76 9.78 1.25 -4.37
C GLN A 76 9.24 2.60 -4.84
N GLU A 77 8.34 3.23 -4.08
CA GLU A 77 7.82 4.56 -4.37
C GLU A 77 8.95 5.61 -4.37
N GLU A 78 9.79 5.62 -3.34
CA GLU A 78 10.93 6.53 -3.23
C GLU A 78 11.94 6.32 -4.36
N ILE A 79 12.20 5.07 -4.76
CA ILE A 79 13.05 4.76 -5.92
C ILE A 79 12.45 5.34 -7.21
N ASN A 80 11.15 5.15 -7.43
CA ASN A 80 10.47 5.67 -8.61
C ASN A 80 10.52 7.20 -8.64
N GLU A 81 10.22 7.88 -7.53
CA GLU A 81 10.30 9.34 -7.42
C GLU A 81 11.73 9.85 -7.71
N LEU A 82 12.75 9.21 -7.15
CA LEU A 82 14.14 9.57 -7.42
C LEU A 82 14.54 9.33 -8.88
N CYS A 83 14.08 8.25 -9.49
CA CYS A 83 14.30 7.95 -10.91
C CYS A 83 13.64 9.00 -11.82
N ASP A 84 12.43 9.42 -11.50
CA ASP A 84 11.71 10.47 -12.24
C ASP A 84 12.46 11.80 -12.14
N ILE A 85 12.85 12.22 -10.92
CA ILE A 85 13.63 13.45 -10.69
C ILE A 85 14.95 13.41 -11.46
N CYS A 86 15.67 12.28 -11.43
CA CYS A 86 16.93 12.13 -12.17
C CYS A 86 16.68 12.25 -13.68
N SER A 87 15.66 11.56 -14.20
CA SER A 87 15.33 11.59 -15.62
C SER A 87 15.01 13.00 -16.09
N GLU A 88 14.21 13.75 -15.35
CA GLU A 88 13.92 15.16 -15.64
C GLU A 88 15.19 16.04 -15.62
N CYS A 89 16.08 15.84 -14.65
CA CYS A 89 17.32 16.61 -14.53
C CYS A 89 18.31 16.36 -15.68
N PHE A 90 18.36 15.16 -16.24
CA PHE A 90 19.33 14.76 -17.26
C PHE A 90 18.76 14.72 -18.70
N SER A 91 17.51 15.13 -18.89
CA SER A 91 16.86 15.25 -20.20
C SER A 91 17.12 16.58 -20.93
N SER A 92 17.97 17.46 -20.38
CA SER A 92 18.30 18.80 -20.92
C SER A 92 19.64 18.84 -21.66
#